data_AF-A0A3P9P2Q1-F1
#
_entry.id   AF-A0A3P9P2Q1-F1
#
_cell.length_a   1.000
_cell.length_b   1.000
_cell.length_c   1.000
_cell.angle_alpha   90.00
_cell.angle_beta   90.00
_cell.angle_gamma   90.00
#
_symmetry.space_group_name_H-M   'P 1'
#
loop_
_entity.id
_entity.type
_entity.pdbx_description
1 polymer ?
#
loop_
_entity_poly.entity_id
_entity_poly.type
_entity_poly.pdbx_seq_one_letter_code
_entity_poly.pdbx_strand_id
1 'polypeptide(L)'
;MEAVLSDVVAPEDLKKFEKKYNNELLKGSVSKETKFEYAWCLIRSKYTDDIKKGVLLLEELVHKSSKDDSRDFLFYLAVANYRLKEYEKALKYIRTLLRNEPGNKQALELEKLIEKALKKGNAVVLDYTITLITA
;
A
#
# COMPACT_ATOMS: atom_id res chain seq x y z
N MET A 1 -8.89 -4.89 -11.51
CA MET A 1 -7.80 -4.54 -10.56
C MET A 1 -7.20 -3.17 -10.84
N GLU A 2 -7.13 -2.72 -12.10
CA GLU A 2 -6.63 -1.39 -12.48
C GLU A 2 -7.44 -0.21 -11.92
N ALA A 3 -8.75 -0.37 -11.69
CA ALA A 3 -9.57 0.69 -11.10
C ALA A 3 -9.07 1.12 -9.71
N VAL A 4 -8.66 0.18 -8.85
CA VAL A 4 -8.18 0.50 -7.49
C VAL A 4 -6.83 1.26 -7.52
N LEU A 5 -6.05 1.07 -8.58
CA LEU A 5 -4.73 1.71 -8.77
C LEU A 5 -4.82 3.10 -9.43
N SER A 6 -5.88 3.35 -10.22
CA SER A 6 -6.05 4.57 -11.01
C SER A 6 -7.02 5.58 -10.36
N ASP A 7 -7.88 5.13 -9.45
CA ASP A 7 -8.93 5.98 -8.86
C ASP A 7 -8.33 6.88 -7.78
N VAL A 8 -7.89 8.07 -8.20
CA VAL A 8 -7.35 9.10 -7.31
C VAL A 8 -8.50 9.71 -6.50
N VAL A 9 -8.38 9.65 -5.17
CA VAL A 9 -9.34 10.29 -4.27
C VAL A 9 -9.34 11.80 -4.48
N ALA A 10 -10.52 12.42 -4.50
CA ALA A 10 -10.64 13.87 -4.57
C ALA A 10 -10.00 14.49 -3.31
N PRO A 11 -9.22 15.57 -3.46
CA PRO A 11 -8.56 16.21 -2.31
C PRO A 11 -9.56 16.74 -1.26
N GLU A 12 -10.81 16.97 -1.66
CA GLU A 12 -11.90 17.38 -0.78
C GLU A 12 -12.32 16.27 0.19
N ASP A 13 -12.46 15.04 -0.30
CA ASP A 13 -12.73 13.87 0.53
C ASP A 13 -11.56 13.60 1.48
N LEU A 14 -10.32 13.70 0.98
CA LEU A 14 -9.12 13.51 1.83
C LEU A 14 -9.10 14.51 2.99
N LYS A 15 -9.39 15.79 2.74
CA LYS A 15 -9.51 16.81 3.81
C LYS A 15 -10.64 16.50 4.79
N LYS A 16 -11.75 15.96 4.32
CA LYS A 16 -12.88 15.58 5.18
C LYS A 16 -12.48 14.47 6.17
N PHE A 17 -11.82 13.42 5.68
CA PHE A 17 -11.33 12.32 6.52
C PHE A 17 -10.17 12.75 7.42
N GLU A 18 -9.27 13.62 6.93
CA GLU A 18 -8.21 14.20 7.76
C GLU A 18 -8.76 14.99 8.93
N LYS A 19 -9.78 15.83 8.67
CA LYS A 19 -10.44 16.60 9.72
C LYS A 19 -11.15 15.70 10.72
N LYS A 20 -11.81 14.62 10.27
CA LYS A 20 -12.42 13.61 11.14
C LYS A 20 -11.36 12.93 12.01
N TYR A 21 -10.26 12.47 11.42
CA TYR A 21 -9.14 11.82 12.10
C TYR A 21 -8.52 12.72 13.16
N ASN A 22 -8.19 13.97 12.81
CA ASN A 22 -7.61 14.92 13.76
C ASN A 22 -8.58 15.25 14.90
N ASN A 23 -9.87 15.36 14.62
CA ASN A 23 -10.87 15.64 15.65
C ASN A 23 -11.02 14.48 16.64
N GLU A 24 -10.97 13.22 16.18
CA GLU A 24 -10.91 12.06 17.07
C GLU A 24 -9.58 11.96 17.82
N LEU A 25 -8.46 12.32 17.17
CA LEU A 25 -7.14 12.35 17.79
C LEU A 25 -7.09 13.36 18.94
N LEU A 26 -7.70 14.54 18.76
CA LEU A 26 -7.85 15.55 19.80
C LEU A 26 -8.76 15.10 20.96
N LYS A 27 -9.73 14.23 20.67
CA LYS A 27 -10.58 13.59 21.70
C LYS A 27 -9.87 12.47 22.45
N GLY A 28 -8.63 12.13 22.08
CA GLY A 28 -7.76 11.19 22.78
C GLY A 28 -7.87 9.74 22.31
N SER A 29 -8.76 9.41 21.37
CA SER A 29 -8.87 8.06 20.81
C SER A 29 -9.44 8.11 19.40
N VAL A 30 -8.71 7.53 18.44
CA VAL A 30 -9.16 7.39 17.06
C VAL A 30 -9.72 6.00 16.84
N SER A 31 -10.93 5.94 16.30
CA SER A 31 -11.57 4.67 15.96
C SER A 31 -10.81 3.95 14.84
N LYS A 32 -10.78 2.61 14.88
CA LYS A 32 -10.10 1.80 13.85
C LYS A 32 -10.63 2.11 12.46
N GLU A 33 -11.94 2.24 12.34
CA GLU A 33 -12.63 2.62 11.10
C GLU A 33 -12.16 3.99 10.58
N THR A 34 -12.19 5.04 11.40
CA THR A 34 -11.73 6.38 10.99
C THR A 34 -10.27 6.38 10.55
N LYS A 35 -9.40 5.67 11.27
CA LYS A 35 -7.98 5.54 10.90
C LYS A 35 -7.83 4.80 9.57
N PHE A 36 -8.62 3.76 9.33
CA PHE A 36 -8.61 3.01 8.07
C PHE A 36 -9.13 3.86 6.91
N GLU A 37 -10.26 4.54 7.06
CA GLU A 37 -10.83 5.44 6.04
C GLU A 37 -9.83 6.54 5.62
N TYR A 38 -9.14 7.13 6.60
CA TYR A 38 -8.12 8.14 6.32
C TYR A 38 -6.90 7.53 5.61
N ALA A 39 -6.39 6.39 6.09
CA ALA A 39 -5.26 5.71 5.47
C ALA A 39 -5.58 5.26 4.04
N TRP A 40 -6.79 4.79 3.79
CA TRP A 40 -7.30 4.42 2.47
C TRP A 40 -7.25 5.59 1.48
N CYS A 41 -7.70 6.76 1.90
CA CYS A 41 -7.65 7.97 1.08
C CYS A 41 -6.21 8.39 0.78
N LEU A 42 -5.33 8.29 1.79
CA LEU A 42 -3.92 8.63 1.68
C LEU A 42 -3.16 7.74 0.68
N ILE A 43 -3.35 6.41 0.72
CA ILE A 43 -2.70 5.50 -0.22
C ILE A 43 -3.18 5.67 -1.67
N ARG A 44 -4.33 6.33 -1.87
CA ARG A 44 -4.91 6.68 -3.17
C ARG A 44 -4.62 8.13 -3.59
N SER A 45 -3.87 8.88 -2.78
CA SER A 45 -3.41 10.22 -3.12
C SER A 45 -2.42 10.21 -4.28
N LYS A 46 -2.18 11.39 -4.87
CA LYS A 46 -1.13 11.62 -5.87
C LYS A 46 0.24 11.85 -5.23
N TYR A 47 0.27 12.26 -3.96
CA TYR A 47 1.50 12.62 -3.27
C TYR A 47 2.13 11.41 -2.59
N THR A 48 3.43 11.22 -2.80
CA THR A 48 4.19 10.11 -2.21
C THR A 48 4.21 10.18 -0.68
N ASP A 49 4.29 11.37 -0.09
CA ASP A 49 4.22 11.58 1.36
C ASP A 49 2.90 11.13 1.98
N ASP A 50 1.78 11.41 1.30
CA ASP A 50 0.47 10.92 1.72
C ASP A 50 0.45 9.39 1.73
N ILE A 51 0.94 8.75 0.66
CA ILE A 51 0.97 7.30 0.56
C ILE A 51 1.81 6.70 1.69
N LYS A 52 2.99 7.27 1.99
CA LYS A 52 3.85 6.84 3.12
C LYS A 52 3.12 6.97 4.46
N LYS A 53 2.39 8.07 4.66
CA LYS A 53 1.59 8.29 5.87
C LYS A 53 0.46 7.27 5.99
N GLY A 54 -0.20 6.96 4.88
CA GLY A 54 -1.24 5.92 4.81
C GLY A 54 -0.69 4.52 5.14
N VAL A 55 0.51 4.19 4.65
CA VAL A 55 1.20 2.92 4.98
C VAL A 55 1.43 2.82 6.49
N LEU A 56 1.98 3.85 7.13
CA LEU A 56 2.24 3.85 8.57
C LEU A 56 0.96 3.64 9.39
N LEU A 57 -0.14 4.28 8.98
CA LEU A 57 -1.44 4.12 9.64
C LEU A 57 -2.01 2.71 9.48
N LEU A 58 -1.86 2.10 8.30
CA LEU A 58 -2.26 0.72 8.04
C LEU A 58 -1.42 -0.28 8.85
N GLU A 59 -0.10 -0.08 8.96
CA GLU A 59 0.75 -0.96 9.77
C GLU A 59 0.38 -0.91 11.25
N GLU A 60 0.09 0.28 11.78
CA GLU A 60 -0.45 0.44 13.13
C GLU A 60 -1.78 -0.30 13.31
N LEU A 61 -2.67 -0.25 12.32
CA LEU A 61 -3.94 -0.98 12.35
C LEU A 61 -3.72 -2.50 12.32
N VAL A 62 -2.82 -3.02 11.48
CA VAL A 62 -2.45 -4.44 11.45
C VAL A 62 -1.93 -4.89 12.81
N HIS A 63 -1.10 -4.09 13.47
CA HIS A 63 -0.53 -4.44 14.77
C HIS A 63 -1.59 -4.45 15.89
N LYS A 64 -2.60 -3.57 15.80
CA LYS A 64 -3.71 -3.47 16.76
C LYS A 64 -4.92 -4.37 16.45
N SER A 65 -4.89 -5.09 15.34
CA SER A 65 -6.03 -5.89 14.87
C SER A 65 -5.73 -7.39 14.95
N SER A 66 -6.80 -8.18 15.03
CA SER A 66 -6.71 -9.64 15.05
C SER A 66 -6.23 -10.15 13.68
N LYS A 67 -5.63 -11.35 13.66
CA LYS A 67 -5.06 -11.95 12.44
C LYS A 67 -6.02 -12.06 11.25
N ASP A 68 -7.34 -12.06 11.50
CA ASP A 68 -8.37 -12.16 10.46
C ASP A 68 -8.62 -10.81 9.78
N ASP A 69 -8.83 -9.72 10.54
CA ASP A 69 -8.99 -8.35 10.01
C ASP A 69 -7.72 -7.83 9.31
N SER A 70 -6.56 -8.35 9.70
CA SER A 70 -5.29 -7.95 9.10
C SER A 70 -5.14 -8.34 7.62
N ARG A 71 -5.99 -9.24 7.09
CA ARG A 71 -5.94 -9.66 5.68
C ARG A 71 -6.20 -8.51 4.72
N ASP A 72 -7.28 -7.75 4.93
CA ASP A 72 -7.59 -6.59 4.11
C ASP A 72 -6.47 -5.55 4.16
N PHE A 73 -5.95 -5.27 5.37
CA PHE A 73 -4.87 -4.30 5.55
C PHE A 73 -3.58 -4.73 4.83
N LEU A 74 -3.23 -6.03 4.83
CA LEU A 74 -2.08 -6.55 4.09
C LEU A 74 -2.21 -6.33 2.58
N PHE A 75 -3.42 -6.48 2.04
CA PHE A 75 -3.67 -6.20 0.62
C PHE A 75 -3.40 -4.73 0.30
N TYR A 76 -3.93 -3.80 1.11
CA TYR A 76 -3.71 -2.36 0.89
C TYR A 76 -2.28 -1.92 1.13
N LEU A 77 -1.58 -2.53 2.09
CA LEU A 77 -0.14 -2.31 2.28
C LEU A 77 0.65 -2.74 1.05
N ALA A 78 0.33 -3.88 0.44
CA ALA A 78 0.98 -4.32 -0.79
C ALA A 78 0.75 -3.33 -1.94
N VAL A 79 -0.49 -2.85 -2.12
CA VAL A 79 -0.84 -1.84 -3.13
C VAL A 79 -0.09 -0.52 -2.90
N ALA A 80 -0.06 -0.03 -1.66
CA ALA A 80 0.60 1.22 -1.33
C ALA A 80 2.12 1.14 -1.56
N ASN A 81 2.76 0.05 -1.12
CA ASN A 81 4.20 -0.17 -1.37
C ASN A 81 4.51 -0.33 -2.86
N TYR A 82 3.64 -0.99 -3.64
CA TYR A 82 3.76 -1.07 -5.09
C TYR A 82 3.75 0.32 -5.74
N ARG A 83 2.85 1.23 -5.30
CA ARG A 83 2.82 2.62 -5.76
C ARG A 83 4.06 3.43 -5.35
N LEU A 84 4.63 3.12 -4.18
CA LEU A 84 5.91 3.70 -3.72
C LEU A 84 7.13 3.14 -4.46
N LYS A 85 6.95 2.16 -5.37
CA LYS A 85 8.02 1.39 -6.02
C LYS A 85 8.87 0.55 -5.04
N GLU A 86 8.36 0.34 -3.82
CA GLU A 86 8.95 -0.53 -2.80
C GLU A 86 8.48 -1.98 -3.04
N TYR A 87 8.84 -2.53 -4.20
CA TYR A 87 8.30 -3.80 -4.67
C TYR A 87 8.63 -4.98 -3.74
N GLU A 88 9.80 -4.99 -3.10
CA GLU A 88 10.18 -6.04 -2.15
C GLU A 88 9.25 -6.10 -0.93
N LYS A 89 8.92 -4.93 -0.36
CA LYS A 89 7.96 -4.83 0.74
C LYS A 89 6.56 -5.24 0.29
N ALA A 90 6.13 -4.76 -0.88
CA ALA A 90 4.85 -5.14 -1.45
C ALA A 90 4.72 -6.66 -1.62
N LEU A 91 5.77 -7.31 -2.11
CA LEU A 91 5.83 -8.76 -2.29
C LEU A 91 5.74 -9.50 -0.95
N LYS A 92 6.38 -8.99 0.10
CA LYS A 92 6.33 -9.59 1.44
C LYS A 92 4.91 -9.58 2.01
N TYR A 93 4.20 -8.46 1.89
CA TYR A 93 2.82 -8.37 2.37
C TYR A 93 1.86 -9.26 1.57
N ILE A 94 1.96 -9.27 0.24
CA ILE A 94 1.05 -10.06 -0.61
C ILE A 94 1.26 -11.57 -0.44
N ARG A 95 2.51 -12.03 -0.28
CA ARG A 95 2.81 -13.44 0.03
C ARG A 95 2.28 -13.85 1.41
N THR A 96 2.33 -12.93 2.38
CA THR A 96 1.74 -13.17 3.71
C THR A 96 0.23 -13.34 3.60
N LEU A 97 -0.44 -12.52 2.79
CA LEU A 97 -1.87 -12.66 2.50
C LEU A 97 -2.18 -13.99 1.81
N LEU A 98 -1.44 -14.36 0.77
CA LEU A 98 -1.62 -15.61 0.02
C LEU A 98 -1.35 -16.87 0.86
N ARG A 99 -0.48 -16.77 1.87
CA ARG A 99 -0.26 -17.88 2.81
C ARG A 99 -1.52 -18.17 3.65
N ASN A 100 -2.30 -17.13 3.96
CA ASN A 100 -3.56 -17.28 4.69
C ASN A 100 -4.72 -17.60 3.74
N GLU A 101 -4.73 -17.00 2.54
CA GLU A 101 -5.79 -17.17 1.53
C GLU A 101 -5.20 -17.48 0.15
N PRO A 102 -4.75 -18.72 -0.10
CA PRO A 102 -4.11 -19.10 -1.36
C PRO A 102 -5.06 -19.04 -2.57
N GLY A 103 -6.38 -19.07 -2.34
CA GLY A 103 -7.40 -18.95 -3.39
C GLY A 103 -7.73 -17.52 -3.80
N ASN A 104 -7.11 -16.50 -3.18
CA ASN A 104 -7.43 -15.11 -3.45
C ASN A 104 -6.86 -14.68 -4.81
N LYS A 105 -7.72 -14.69 -5.84
CA LYS A 105 -7.37 -14.28 -7.21
C LYS A 105 -6.83 -12.87 -7.27
N GLN A 106 -7.32 -11.95 -6.43
CA GLN A 106 -6.85 -10.58 -6.42
C GLN A 106 -5.40 -10.50 -5.92
N ALA A 107 -5.08 -11.23 -4.86
CA ALA A 107 -3.73 -11.27 -4.31
C ALA A 107 -2.74 -11.91 -5.29
N LEU A 108 -3.14 -12.97 -5.99
CA LEU A 108 -2.31 -13.63 -7.02
C LEU A 108 -2.00 -12.70 -8.20
N GLU A 109 -2.99 -11.94 -8.68
CA GLU A 109 -2.80 -10.96 -9.75
C GLU A 109 -1.85 -9.84 -9.31
N LEU A 110 -2.00 -9.33 -8.08
CA LEU A 110 -1.14 -8.29 -7.54
C LEU A 110 0.31 -8.78 -7.35
N GLU A 111 0.50 -10.01 -6.86
CA GLU A 111 1.83 -10.64 -6.76
C GLU A 111 2.54 -10.67 -8.11
N LYS A 112 1.88 -11.17 -9.16
CA LYS A 112 2.44 -11.21 -10.51
C LYS A 112 2.82 -9.83 -11.04
N LEU A 113 1.98 -8.81 -10.77
CA LEU A 113 2.27 -7.42 -11.15
C LEU A 113 3.50 -6.88 -10.43
N ILE A 114 3.61 -7.13 -9.12
CA ILE A 114 4.78 -6.74 -8.31
C ILE A 114 6.04 -7.44 -8.82
N GLU A 115 6.01 -8.75 -9.04
CA GLU A 115 7.16 -9.51 -9.54
C GLU A 115 7.60 -9.05 -10.94
N LYS A 116 6.64 -8.74 -11.82
CA LYS A 116 6.94 -8.21 -13.15
C LYS A 116 7.59 -6.83 -13.06
N ALA A 117 7.12 -5.95 -12.16
CA ALA A 117 7.71 -4.65 -11.93
C ALA A 117 9.12 -4.73 -11.33
N LEU A 118 9.33 -5.62 -10.36
CA LEU A 118 10.64 -5.88 -9.75
C LEU A 118 11.65 -6.39 -10.79
N LYS A 119 11.27 -7.39 -11.60
CA LYS A 119 12.12 -7.90 -12.70
C LYS A 119 12.44 -6.81 -13.71
N LYS A 120 11.45 -5.98 -14.08
CA LYS A 120 11.65 -4.87 -15.02
C LYS A 120 12.58 -3.80 -14.45
N GLY A 121 12.45 -3.45 -13.18
CA GLY A 121 13.36 -2.52 -12.50
C GLY A 121 14.81 -3.03 -12.46
N ASN A 122 15.00 -4.31 -12.13
CA ASN A 122 16.33 -4.91 -12.06
C ASN A 122 16.99 -5.07 -13.44
N ALA A 123 16.21 -5.40 -14.49
CA ALA A 123 16.72 -5.51 -15.85
C ALA A 123 17.29 -4.18 -16.36
N VAL A 124 16.67 -3.05 -16.01
CA VAL A 124 17.16 -1.73 -16.38
C VAL A 124 18.50 -1.42 -15.71
N VAL A 125 18.67 -1.76 -14.42
CA VAL A 125 19.93 -1.51 -13.70
C VAL A 125 21.08 -2.34 -14.27
N LEU A 126 20.84 -3.61 -14.64
CA LEU A 126 21.87 -4.46 -15.22
C LEU A 126 22.38 -3.94 -16.57
N ASP A 127 21.48 -3.39 -17.41
CA ASP A 127 21.83 -2.81 -18.71
C ASP A 127 22.75 -1.57 -18.56
N TYR A 128 22.47 -0.70 -17.57
CA TYR A 128 23.32 0.45 -17.27
C TYR A 128 24.68 0.04 -16.68
N THR A 129 24.75 -1.01 -15.86
CA THR A 129 26.04 -1.48 -15.31
C THR A 129 26.93 -2.13 -16.37
N ILE A 130 26.36 -2.84 -17.35
CA ILE A 130 27.15 -3.43 -18.45
C ILE A 130 27.75 -2.33 -19.34
N THR A 131 27.01 -1.23 -19.54
CA THR A 131 27.48 -0.08 -20.33
C THR A 131 28.63 0.69 -19.65
N LEU A 132 28.67 0.73 -18.31
CA LEU A 132 29.73 1.43 -17.56
C LEU A 132 31.02 0.60 -17.38
N ILE A 133 30.95 -0.73 -17.49
CA ILE A 133 32.14 -1.60 -17.35
C ILE A 133 32.88 -1.74 -18.69
N THR A 134 32.28 -1.31 -19.80
CA THR A 134 32.86 -1.37 -21.15
C THR A 134 33.40 -0.04 -21.68
N ALA A 135 33.50 0.99 -20.83
CA ALA A 135 34.05 2.30 -21.18
C ALA A 135 35.43 2.56 -20.55
#